data_AF-H1KYZ4-F1
#
_entry.id   AF-H1KYZ4-F1
#
_cell.length_a   1.000
_cell.length_b   1.000
_cell.length_c   1.000
_cell.angle_alpha   90.00
_cell.angle_beta   90.00
_cell.angle_gamma   90.00
#
_symmetry.space_group_name_H-M   'P 1'
#
loop_
_entity.id
_entity.type
_entity.pdbx_description
1 polymer ?
#
loop_
_entity_poly.entity_id
_entity_poly.type
_entity_poly.pdbx_seq_one_letter_code
_entity_poly.pdbx_strand_id
1 'polypeptide(L)'
;MKEIEKALEELGKAVGDEVYKMAGGIFVKRNKEDIKKELEEKLETLKLRVSTLTKQEEKMQKRLSELQEKLQQAITSTAAQ
;
A
#
# COMPACT_ATOMS: atom_id res chain seq x y z
N MET A 1 -6.54 -3.17 0.07
CA MET A 1 -6.37 -3.65 -1.33
C MET A 1 -7.37 -4.75 -1.64
N LYS A 2 -7.44 -5.84 -0.86
CA LYS A 2 -8.46 -6.90 -1.01
C LYS A 2 -9.91 -6.42 -1.16
N GLU A 3 -10.31 -5.41 -0.37
CA GLU A 3 -11.66 -4.83 -0.49
C GLU A 3 -11.90 -4.10 -1.83
N ILE A 4 -10.88 -3.41 -2.35
CA ILE A 4 -10.95 -2.73 -3.65
C ILE A 4 -10.98 -3.77 -4.78
N GLU A 5 -10.17 -4.83 -4.68
CA GLU A 5 -10.16 -5.94 -5.64
C GLU A 5 -11.51 -6.65 -5.67
N LYS A 6 -12.10 -6.91 -4.49
CA LYS A 6 -13.44 -7.49 -4.39
C LYS A 6 -14.52 -6.55 -4.93
N ALA A 7 -14.41 -5.24 -4.66
CA ALA A 7 -15.33 -4.24 -5.22
C ALA A 7 -15.24 -4.19 -6.75
N LEU A 8 -14.03 -4.24 -7.32
CA LEU A 8 -13.82 -4.32 -8.77
C LEU A 8 -14.38 -5.60 -9.38
N GLU A 9 -14.24 -6.74 -8.68
CA GLU A 9 -14.80 -8.03 -9.10
C GLU A 9 -16.34 -7.96 -9.15
N GLU A 10 -16.98 -7.50 -8.08
CA GLU A 10 -18.44 -7.35 -8.01
C GLU A 10 -18.97 -6.31 -9.00
N LEU A 11 -18.24 -5.21 -9.19
CA LEU A 11 -18.54 -4.21 -10.22
C LEU A 11 -18.51 -4.85 -11.62
N GLY A 12 -17.56 -5.75 -11.89
CA GLY A 12 -17.49 -6.51 -13.14
C GLY A 12 -18.73 -7.36 -13.40
N LYS A 13 -19.32 -7.95 -12.35
CA LYS A 13 -20.52 -8.80 -12.42
C LYS A 13 -21.84 -8.00 -12.49
N ALA A 14 -21.84 -6.76 -12.02
CA ALA A 14 -23.04 -5.93 -11.96
C ALA A 14 -23.61 -5.66 -13.36
N VAL A 15 -24.92 -5.83 -13.52
CA VAL A 15 -25.64 -5.55 -14.78
C VAL A 15 -26.10 -4.09 -14.79
N GLY A 16 -25.90 -3.40 -15.91
CA GLY A 16 -26.23 -1.98 -16.08
C GLY A 16 -25.06 -1.03 -15.80
N ASP A 17 -25.27 0.25 -16.10
CA ASP A 17 -24.23 1.28 -16.11
C ASP A 17 -24.26 2.19 -14.88
N GLU A 18 -25.20 1.95 -13.96
CA GLU A 18 -25.47 2.83 -12.83
C GLU A 18 -25.08 2.15 -11.53
N VAL A 19 -24.26 2.83 -10.73
CA VAL A 19 -23.83 2.38 -9.41
C VAL A 19 -23.97 3.49 -8.39
N TYR A 20 -24.12 3.12 -7.13
CA TYR A 20 -24.27 4.06 -6.03
C TYR A 20 -23.04 4.00 -5.14
N LYS A 21 -22.35 5.13 -5.01
CA LYS A 21 -21.22 5.29 -4.10
C LYS A 21 -21.68 5.98 -2.83
N MET A 22 -21.30 5.43 -1.67
CA MET A 22 -21.54 6.06 -0.39
C MET A 22 -20.60 7.26 -0.20
N ALA A 23 -21.15 8.41 0.15
CA ALA A 23 -20.44 9.64 0.47
C ALA A 23 -21.01 10.21 1.79
N GLY A 24 -20.28 10.03 2.89
CA GLY A 24 -20.80 10.33 4.22
C GLY A 24 -21.99 9.43 4.55
N GLY A 25 -23.17 10.02 4.80
CA GLY A 25 -24.41 9.30 5.10
C GLY A 25 -25.37 9.15 3.90
N ILE A 26 -24.94 9.48 2.68
CA ILE A 26 -25.79 9.42 1.48
C ILE A 26 -25.20 8.52 0.40
N PHE A 27 -26.06 8.00 -0.48
CA PHE A 27 -25.67 7.29 -1.69
C PHE A 27 -25.82 8.19 -2.91
N VAL A 28 -24.77 8.26 -3.72
CA VAL A 28 -24.72 9.12 -4.90
C VAL A 28 -24.58 8.26 -6.15
N LYS A 29 -25.50 8.45 -7.10
CA LYS A 29 -25.49 7.79 -8.40
C LYS A 29 -24.25 8.20 -9.20
N ARG A 30 -23.60 7.21 -9.82
CA ARG A 30 -22.40 7.34 -10.63
C ARG A 30 -22.44 6.36 -11.79
N ASN A 31 -21.68 6.66 -12.83
CA ASN A 31 -21.45 5.71 -13.91
C ASN A 31 -20.51 4.60 -13.41
N LYS A 32 -20.82 3.36 -13.78
CA LYS A 32 -20.04 2.16 -13.48
C LYS A 32 -18.58 2.28 -13.94
N GLU A 33 -18.34 2.79 -15.15
CA GLU A 33 -16.99 2.93 -15.70
C GLU A 33 -16.15 3.94 -14.92
N ASP A 34 -16.76 5.05 -14.49
CA ASP A 34 -16.07 6.07 -13.69
C ASP A 34 -15.62 5.50 -12.34
N ILE A 35 -16.49 4.73 -11.67
CA ILE A 35 -16.14 4.05 -10.42
C ILE A 35 -15.08 2.98 -10.64
N LYS A 36 -15.14 2.25 -11.76
CA LYS A 36 -14.14 1.24 -12.09
C LYS A 36 -12.74 1.88 -12.21
N LYS A 37 -12.63 2.95 -13.00
CA LYS A 37 -11.37 3.70 -13.16
C LYS A 37 -10.87 4.27 -11.83
N GLU A 38 -11.74 4.88 -11.04
CA GLU A 38 -11.37 5.42 -9.72
C GLU A 38 -10.79 4.33 -8.80
N LEU A 39 -11.42 3.15 -8.76
CA LEU A 39 -10.97 2.03 -7.94
C LEU A 39 -9.65 1.44 -8.45
N GLU A 40 -9.46 1.35 -9.78
CA GLU A 40 -8.21 0.88 -10.40
C GLU A 40 -7.04 1.82 -10.10
N GLU A 41 -7.21 3.13 -10.29
CA GLU A 41 -6.20 4.15 -9.98
C GLU A 41 -5.83 4.16 -8.49
N LYS A 42 -6.84 4.00 -7.61
CA LYS A 42 -6.62 3.90 -6.17
C LYS A 42 -5.84 2.64 -5.81
N LEU A 43 -6.13 1.51 -6.46
CA LEU A 43 -5.40 0.26 -6.25
C LEU A 43 -3.95 0.39 -6.69
N GLU A 44 -3.69 0.99 -7.85
CA GLU A 44 -2.34 1.24 -8.35
C GLU A 44 -1.54 2.14 -7.41
N THR A 45 -2.15 3.25 -6.95
CA THR A 45 -1.54 4.16 -5.98
C THR A 45 -1.14 3.44 -4.68
N LEU A 46 -2.03 2.58 -4.17
CA LEU A 46 -1.74 1.80 -2.97
C LEU A 46 -0.63 0.77 -3.20
N LYS A 47 -0.60 0.09 -4.35
CA LYS A 47 0.47 -0.85 -4.71
C LYS A 47 1.82 -0.15 -4.80
N LEU A 48 1.88 1.03 -5.41
CA LEU A 48 3.08 1.85 -5.47
C LEU A 48 3.55 2.23 -4.05
N ARG A 49 2.64 2.71 -3.21
CA ARG A 49 2.96 3.08 -1.82
C ARG A 49 3.53 1.91 -1.03
N VAL A 50 2.96 0.72 -1.17
CA VAL A 50 3.50 -0.50 -0.55
C VAL A 50 4.91 -0.79 -1.04
N SER A 51 5.14 -0.78 -2.36
CA SER A 51 6.49 -1.00 -2.92
C SER A 51 7.51 0.00 -2.40
N THR A 52 7.14 1.27 -2.27
CA THR A 52 8.01 2.31 -1.70
C THR A 52 8.32 2.02 -0.23
N LEU A 53 7.31 1.68 0.58
CA LEU A 53 7.50 1.36 1.99
C LEU A 53 8.38 0.12 2.19
N THR A 54 8.19 -0.93 1.40
CA THR A 54 9.05 -2.13 1.44
C THR A 54 10.51 -1.78 1.13
N LYS A 55 10.78 -0.96 0.10
CA LYS A 55 12.14 -0.49 -0.19
C LYS A 55 12.73 0.37 0.93
N GLN A 56 11.91 1.16 1.62
CA GLN A 56 12.34 1.94 2.78
C GLN A 56 12.68 1.04 3.96
N GLU A 57 11.85 0.03 4.24
CA GLU A 57 12.07 -0.98 5.27
C GLU A 57 13.38 -1.73 5.05
N GLU A 58 13.61 -2.27 3.85
CA GLU A 58 14.86 -2.97 3.50
C GLU A 58 16.11 -2.10 3.73
N LYS A 59 16.04 -0.81 3.37
CA LYS A 59 17.13 0.14 3.62
C LYS A 59 17.36 0.38 5.12
N MET A 60 16.29 0.47 5.91
CA MET A 60 16.39 0.64 7.35
C MET A 60 16.97 -0.61 8.02
N GLN A 61 16.56 -1.81 7.60
CA GLN A 61 17.11 -3.07 8.08
C GLN A 61 18.60 -3.18 7.79
N LYS A 62 19.04 -2.87 6.56
CA LYS A 62 20.48 -2.85 6.22
C LYS A 62 21.28 -1.89 7.09
N ARG A 63 20.79 -0.65 7.26
CA ARG A 63 21.44 0.34 8.14
C ARG A 63 21.49 -0.13 9.59
N LEU A 64 20.45 -0.80 10.08
CA LEU A 64 20.44 -1.35 11.42
C LEU A 64 21.53 -2.41 11.60
N SER A 65 21.65 -3.34 10.65
CA SER A 65 22.71 -4.37 10.68
C SER A 65 24.11 -3.75 10.62
N GLU A 66 24.35 -2.78 9.74
CA GLU A 66 25.63 -2.06 9.65
C GLU A 66 25.97 -1.33 10.97
N LEU A 67 24.98 -0.72 11.63
CA LEU A 67 25.18 -0.07 12.93
C LEU A 67 25.46 -1.07 14.04
N GLN A 68 24.79 -2.23 14.04
CA GLN A 68 25.05 -3.32 14.97
C GLN A 68 26.49 -3.84 14.83
N GLU A 69 26.95 -4.07 13.59
CA GLU A 69 28.33 -4.50 13.31
C GLU A 69 29.36 -3.47 13.78
N LYS A 70 29.15 -2.18 13.47
CA LYS A 70 30.03 -1.09 13.92
C LYS A 70 30.07 -0.98 15.45
N LEU A 71 28.93 -1.10 16.11
CA LEU A 71 28.85 -1.08 17.57
C LEU A 71 29.62 -2.26 18.17
N GLN A 72 29.45 -3.46 17.63
CA GLN A 72 30.17 -4.65 18.08
C GLN A 72 31.70 -4.47 17.91
N GLN A 73 32.15 -3.94 16.77
CA GLN A 73 33.56 -3.66 16.52
C GLN A 73 34.14 -2.66 17.53
N ALA A 74 33.41 -1.57 17.83
CA ALA A 74 33.85 -0.55 18.79
C ALA A 74 33.93 -1.09 20.22
N ILE A 75 32.98 -1.93 20.65
CA ILE A 75 33.03 -2.59 21.96
C ILE A 75 34.22 -3.55 22.04
N THR A 76 34.42 -4.40 21.02
CA THR A 76 35.54 -5.34 21.00
C THR A 76 36.90 -4.63 20.95
N SER A 77 37.04 -3.52 20.20
CA SER A 77 38.30 -2.77 20.18
C SER A 77 38.63 -2.10 21.51
N THR A 78 37.60 -1.65 22.24
CA THR A 78 37.76 -1.03 23.57
C THR A 78 38.10 -2.08 24.64
N ALA A 79 37.63 -3.32 24.50
CA ALA A 79 37.96 -4.42 25.41
C ALA A 79 39.35 -5.04 25.17
N ALA A 80 39.97 -4.78 24.02
CA ALA A 80 41.31 -5.27 23.65
C ALA A 80 42.45 -4.27 23.95
N GLN A 81 42.12 -3.08 24.46
CA GLN A 81 43.06 -2.08 25.00
C GLN A 81 43.05 -2.10 26.52
#